data_AF-A0A9D6PL01-F1
#
_entry.id   AF-A0A9D6PL01-F1
#
_cell.length_a   1.000
_cell.length_b   1.000
_cell.length_c   1.000
_cell.angle_alpha   90.00
_cell.angle_beta   90.00
_cell.angle_gamma   90.00
#
_symmetry.space_group_name_H-M   'P 1'
#
loop_
_entity.id
_entity.type
_entity.pdbx_description
1 polymer ?
#
loop_
_entity_poly.entity_id
_entity_poly.type
_entity_poly.pdbx_seq_one_letter_code
_entity_poly.pdbx_strand_id
1 'polypeptide(L)'
;IEIDVPVLFTPMVSDNIATPVTVLTFGVRNSDGTAVSDIPDPTSGLSPIRCLFRKPGDFKVILQVQDNALDWPVDENTAKNNPTSASFRKWERRLEVSFKVYSSRLDIRVLERSQQGR
;
A
#
# COMPACT_ATOMS: atom_id res chain seq x y z
N ILE A 1 11.59 2.03 24.74
CA ILE A 1 11.81 2.90 23.56
C ILE A 1 10.49 2.88 22.82
N GLU A 2 9.78 4.00 22.79
CA GLU A 2 8.55 4.18 22.04
C GLU A 2 8.94 4.57 20.61
N ILE A 3 8.48 3.79 19.62
CA ILE A 3 8.77 4.01 18.20
C ILE A 3 7.43 4.33 17.58
N ASP A 4 7.20 5.60 17.27
CA ASP A 4 5.99 6.03 16.59
C ASP A 4 6.37 6.47 15.18
N VAL A 5 6.15 5.58 14.20
CA VAL A 5 6.42 5.88 12.79
C VAL A 5 5.10 6.14 12.07
N PRO A 6 4.72 7.42 11.85
CA PRO A 6 3.54 7.76 11.09
C PRO A 6 3.81 7.58 9.59
N VAL A 7 2.88 6.92 8.89
CA VAL A 7 2.96 6.69 7.44
C VAL A 7 1.58 6.93 6.81
N LEU A 8 1.58 7.50 5.61
CA LEU A 8 0.39 7.65 4.77
C LEU A 8 0.56 6.80 3.52
N PHE A 9 -0.42 5.93 3.26
CA PHE A 9 -0.53 5.21 2.00
C PHE A 9 -1.70 5.75 1.19
N THR A 10 -1.43 6.12 -0.07
CA THR A 10 -2.44 6.60 -1.02
C THR A 10 -2.52 5.62 -2.18
N PRO A 11 -3.67 4.98 -2.42
CA PRO A 11 -3.83 4.11 -3.57
C PRO A 11 -4.02 4.97 -4.82
N MET A 12 -3.32 4.61 -5.90
CA MET A 12 -3.47 5.24 -7.20
C MET A 12 -3.81 4.17 -8.23
N VAL A 13 -4.92 4.35 -8.93
CA VAL A 13 -5.38 3.47 -9.99
C VAL A 13 -5.63 4.30 -11.24
N SER A 14 -5.22 3.78 -12.39
CA SER A 14 -5.47 4.39 -13.68
C SER A 14 -5.77 3.28 -14.68
N ASP A 15 -6.79 3.51 -15.48
CA ASP A 15 -7.20 2.66 -16.59
C ASP A 15 -7.38 3.58 -17.81
N ASN A 16 -7.09 3.08 -19.01
CA ASN A 16 -7.22 3.83 -20.25
C ASN A 16 -8.67 3.83 -20.78
N ILE A 17 -9.58 3.18 -20.07
CA ILE A 17 -11.01 3.13 -20.37
C ILE A 17 -11.74 4.14 -19.48
N ALA A 18 -12.74 4.85 -20.04
CA ALA A 18 -13.52 5.88 -19.32
C ALA A 18 -14.37 5.35 -18.15
N THR A 19 -14.36 4.04 -17.90
CA THR A 19 -15.07 3.40 -16.79
C THR A 19 -14.16 3.34 -15.56
N PRO A 20 -14.65 3.73 -14.37
CA PRO A 20 -13.85 3.65 -13.15
C PRO A 20 -13.39 2.22 -12.83
N VAL A 21 -12.15 2.09 -12.37
CA VAL A 21 -11.62 0.86 -11.75
C VAL A 21 -12.25 0.67 -10.39
N THR A 22 -12.63 -0.55 -10.05
CA THR A 22 -13.17 -0.87 -8.72
C THR A 22 -12.04 -1.32 -7.80
N VAL A 23 -11.87 -0.64 -6.65
CA VAL A 23 -10.93 -1.12 -5.62
C VAL A 23 -11.65 -2.10 -4.70
N LEU A 24 -11.23 -3.37 -4.78
CA LEU A 24 -11.76 -4.46 -3.98
C LEU A 24 -11.15 -4.47 -2.58
N THR A 25 -9.86 -4.16 -2.46
CA THR A 25 -9.15 -4.17 -1.17
C THR A 25 -7.99 -3.20 -1.21
N PHE A 26 -7.86 -2.37 -0.18
CA PHE A 26 -6.70 -1.54 0.08
C PHE A 26 -6.39 -1.54 1.57
N GLY A 27 -5.15 -1.85 1.95
CA GLY A 27 -4.77 -1.85 3.36
C GLY A 27 -3.40 -2.41 3.66
N VAL A 28 -3.10 -2.48 4.95
CA VAL A 28 -1.81 -2.95 5.46
C VAL A 28 -2.01 -4.24 6.24
N ARG A 29 -1.10 -5.19 6.08
CA ARG A 29 -1.00 -6.42 6.86
C ARG A 29 0.44 -6.60 7.35
N ASN A 30 0.64 -7.45 8.35
CA ASN A 30 1.96 -8.01 8.62
C ASN A 30 2.45 -8.80 7.40
N SER A 31 3.75 -9.03 7.30
CA SER A 31 4.35 -9.84 6.22
C SER A 31 3.68 -11.22 6.06
N ASP A 32 3.33 -11.87 7.17
CA ASP A 32 2.61 -13.16 7.22
C ASP A 32 1.12 -13.08 6.81
N GLY A 33 0.59 -11.89 6.55
CA GLY A 33 -0.80 -11.66 6.15
C GLY A 33 -1.77 -11.40 7.30
N THR A 34 -1.33 -11.44 8.55
CA THR A 34 -2.17 -11.16 9.71
C THR A 34 -2.44 -9.65 9.89
N ALA A 35 -3.45 -9.31 10.70
CA ALA A 35 -3.77 -7.93 11.02
C ALA A 35 -2.63 -7.24 11.79
N VAL A 36 -2.40 -5.96 11.48
CA VAL A 36 -1.48 -5.13 12.26
C VAL A 36 -2.27 -4.49 13.40
N SER A 37 -1.77 -4.61 14.64
CA SER A 37 -2.38 -3.93 15.78
C SER A 37 -2.47 -2.43 15.52
N ASP A 38 -3.58 -1.81 15.91
CA ASP A 38 -3.84 -0.37 15.82
C ASP A 38 -3.93 0.20 14.38
N ILE A 39 -3.89 -0.65 13.34
CA ILE A 39 -4.16 -0.26 11.95
C ILE A 39 -5.47 -0.93 11.51
N PRO A 40 -6.42 -0.19 10.90
CA PRO A 40 -7.65 -0.77 10.39
C PRO A 40 -7.38 -1.87 9.37
N ASP A 41 -8.25 -2.88 9.38
CA ASP A 41 -8.24 -3.93 8.37
C ASP A 41 -8.43 -3.33 6.95
N PRO A 42 -7.84 -3.96 5.91
CA PRO A 42 -8.03 -3.52 4.54
C PRO A 42 -9.51 -3.40 4.15
N THR A 43 -9.86 -2.29 3.51
CA THR A 43 -11.24 -1.97 3.10
C THR A 43 -11.35 -1.81 1.58
N SER A 44 -12.56 -1.81 1.06
CA SER A 44 -12.83 -1.42 -0.33
C SER A 44 -12.72 0.10 -0.49
N GLY A 45 -12.30 0.55 -1.67
CA GLY A 45 -12.24 1.97 -2.02
C GLY A 45 -10.84 2.59 -2.03
N LEU A 46 -10.76 3.87 -2.38
CA LEU A 46 -9.51 4.62 -2.63
C LEU A 46 -9.10 5.53 -1.48
N SER A 47 -9.74 5.42 -0.31
CA SER A 47 -9.43 6.29 0.82
C SER A 47 -7.98 6.08 1.28
N PRO A 48 -7.17 7.15 1.40
CA PRO A 48 -5.83 7.04 1.94
C PRO A 48 -5.86 6.49 3.36
N ILE A 49 -4.88 5.66 3.70
CA ILE A 49 -4.76 5.03 5.02
C ILE A 49 -3.62 5.68 5.77
N ARG A 50 -3.95 6.19 6.97
CA ARG A 50 -2.99 6.74 7.92
C ARG A 50 -2.66 5.66 8.94
N CYS A 51 -1.39 5.29 9.01
CA CYS A 51 -0.89 4.25 9.90
C CYS A 51 0.06 4.86 10.92
N LEU A 52 0.03 4.33 12.14
CA LEU A 52 1.04 4.58 13.16
C LEU A 52 1.68 3.23 13.53
N PHE A 53 2.90 3.00 13.07
CA PHE A 53 3.63 1.78 13.40
C PHE A 53 4.35 1.95 14.74
N ARG A 54 3.90 1.19 15.74
CA ARG A 54 4.41 1.23 17.12
C ARG A 54 5.55 0.26 17.42
N LYS A 55 5.79 -0.68 16.49
CA LYS A 55 6.78 -1.74 16.62
C LYS A 55 7.56 -1.88 15.31
N PRO A 56 8.88 -2.10 15.36
CA PRO A 56 9.65 -2.44 14.18
C PRO A 56 9.22 -3.82 13.67
N GLY A 57 9.28 -4.02 12.36
CA GLY A 57 8.83 -5.26 11.73
C GLY A 57 8.71 -5.16 10.22
N ASP A 58 8.33 -6.29 9.63
CA ASP A 58 8.12 -6.46 8.20
C ASP A 58 6.61 -6.47 7.89
N PHE A 59 6.20 -5.59 7.00
CA PHE A 59 4.79 -5.32 6.68
C PHE A 59 4.58 -5.34 5.17
N LYS A 60 3.31 -5.43 4.76
CA LYS A 60 2.91 -5.30 3.35
C LYS A 60 1.71 -4.40 3.18
N VAL A 61 1.72 -3.59 2.12
CA VAL A 61 0.55 -2.90 1.61
C VAL A 61 -0.05 -3.73 0.50
N ILE A 62 -1.36 -3.93 0.54
CA ILE A 62 -2.11 -4.73 -0.42
C ILE A 62 -3.06 -3.77 -1.15
N LEU A 63 -3.05 -3.84 -2.48
CA LEU A 63 -4.05 -3.21 -3.34
C LEU A 63 -4.59 -4.26 -4.30
N GLN A 64 -5.88 -4.58 -4.17
CA GLN A 64 -6.62 -5.44 -5.08
C GLN A 64 -7.66 -4.61 -5.81
N VAL A 65 -7.65 -4.71 -7.13
CA VAL A 65 -8.53 -3.96 -8.03
C VAL A 65 -9.20 -4.91 -9.00
N GLN A 66 -10.40 -4.55 -9.41
CA GLN A 66 -11.08 -5.11 -10.56
C GLN A 66 -11.09 -4.05 -11.65
N ASP A 67 -10.36 -4.30 -12.73
CA ASP A 67 -10.25 -3.40 -13.86
C ASP A 67 -11.24 -3.76 -14.98
N ASN A 68 -11.27 -2.91 -16.02
CA ASN A 68 -12.18 -3.09 -17.15
C ASN A 68 -11.50 -3.76 -18.35
N ALA A 69 -10.29 -4.31 -18.19
CA ALA A 69 -9.66 -5.13 -19.23
C ALA A 69 -10.36 -6.50 -19.23
N LEU A 70 -11.29 -6.68 -20.17
CA LEU A 70 -12.22 -7.80 -20.21
C LEU A 70 -11.57 -9.14 -20.62
N ASP A 71 -10.67 -9.67 -19.79
CA ASP A 71 -9.84 -10.84 -20.11
C ASP A 71 -8.94 -10.60 -21.34
N TRP A 72 -8.61 -9.33 -21.59
CA TRP A 72 -7.66 -8.90 -22.61
C TRP A 72 -6.28 -9.48 -22.26
N PRO A 73 -5.51 -10.03 -23.23
CA PRO A 73 -4.51 -11.07 -23.00
C PRO A 73 -3.63 -10.81 -21.78
N VAL A 74 -3.69 -11.78 -20.86
CA VAL A 74 -3.04 -11.74 -19.55
C VAL A 74 -1.61 -12.28 -19.56
N ASP A 75 -1.19 -12.86 -20.68
CA ASP A 75 0.15 -13.39 -20.88
C ASP A 75 0.64 -13.17 -22.32
N GLU A 76 1.96 -13.29 -22.49
CA GLU A 76 2.62 -13.12 -23.80
C GLU A 76 2.13 -14.12 -24.85
N ASN A 77 1.74 -15.33 -24.46
CA ASN A 77 1.35 -16.37 -25.42
C ASN A 77 -0.02 -16.06 -26.03
N THR A 78 -0.91 -15.47 -25.26
CA THR A 78 -2.25 -15.04 -25.69
C THR A 78 -2.17 -13.73 -26.48
N ALA A 79 -1.24 -12.84 -26.11
CA ALA A 79 -0.98 -11.60 -26.84
C ALA A 79 -0.41 -11.84 -28.25
N LYS A 80 0.43 -12.88 -28.44
CA LYS A 80 1.09 -13.22 -29.72
C LYS A 80 0.12 -13.48 -30.88
N ASN A 81 -1.13 -13.86 -30.59
CA ASN A 81 -2.10 -14.24 -31.62
C ASN A 81 -3.03 -13.09 -32.06
N ASN A 82 -2.77 -11.83 -31.66
CA ASN A 82 -3.61 -10.68 -31.96
C ASN A 82 -5.11 -10.96 -31.68
N PRO A 83 -5.48 -11.16 -30.40
CA PRO A 83 -6.84 -11.55 -30.06
C PRO A 83 -7.87 -10.54 -30.59
N THR A 84 -8.90 -11.05 -31.26
CA THR A 84 -9.93 -10.23 -31.93
C THR A 84 -11.22 -10.11 -31.11
N SER A 85 -11.29 -10.77 -29.95
CA SER A 85 -12.44 -10.74 -29.05
C SER A 85 -11.99 -10.76 -27.60
N ALA A 86 -12.66 -9.97 -26.77
CA ALA A 86 -12.53 -10.00 -25.31
C ALA A 86 -13.71 -10.76 -24.69
N SER A 87 -13.54 -11.32 -23.49
CA SER A 87 -14.68 -11.89 -22.76
C SER A 87 -15.53 -10.75 -22.14
N PHE A 88 -16.54 -11.07 -21.33
CA PHE A 88 -17.21 -10.07 -20.47
C PHE A 88 -16.67 -10.08 -19.03
N ARG A 89 -15.68 -10.93 -18.74
CA ARG A 89 -15.13 -11.10 -17.40
C ARG A 89 -14.13 -9.98 -17.12
N LYS A 90 -14.38 -9.23 -16.07
CA LYS A 90 -13.43 -8.26 -15.54
C LYS A 90 -12.25 -8.98 -14.91
N TRP A 91 -11.06 -8.40 -15.01
CA TRP A 91 -9.87 -8.98 -14.44
C TRP A 91 -9.60 -8.43 -13.04
N GLU A 92 -9.15 -9.29 -12.13
CA GLU A 92 -8.68 -8.88 -10.81
C GLU A 92 -7.15 -8.83 -10.77
N ARG A 93 -6.61 -7.67 -10.40
CA ARG A 93 -5.17 -7.47 -10.22
C ARG A 93 -4.86 -7.22 -8.76
N ARG A 94 -3.79 -7.84 -8.28
CA ARG A 94 -3.30 -7.69 -6.91
C ARG A 94 -1.87 -7.19 -6.94
N LEU A 95 -1.65 -6.05 -6.31
CA LEU A 95 -0.33 -5.49 -6.02
C LEU A 95 -0.04 -5.68 -4.53
N GLU A 96 1.11 -6.28 -4.22
CA GLU A 96 1.64 -6.35 -2.86
C GLU A 96 3.00 -5.66 -2.80
N VAL A 97 3.12 -4.67 -1.92
CA VAL A 97 4.38 -3.95 -1.68
C VAL A 97 4.85 -4.27 -0.28
N SER A 98 6.00 -4.96 -0.19
CA SER A 98 6.64 -5.28 1.09
C SER A 98 7.55 -4.14 1.53
N PHE A 99 7.53 -3.81 2.83
CA PHE A 99 8.38 -2.77 3.41
C PHE A 99 8.73 -3.11 4.86
N LYS A 100 9.80 -2.48 5.37
CA LYS A 100 10.31 -2.69 6.72
C LYS A 100 10.28 -1.40 7.52
N VAL A 101 9.75 -1.46 8.74
CA VAL A 101 9.83 -0.38 9.72
C VAL A 101 10.98 -0.68 10.66
N TYR A 102 11.96 0.23 10.70
CA TYR A 102 13.11 0.13 11.58
C TYR A 102 12.85 0.88 12.89
N SER A 103 13.52 0.43 13.96
CA SER A 103 13.53 1.16 15.21
C SER A 103 14.25 2.48 15.03
N SER A 104 13.56 3.59 15.29
CA SER A 104 14.14 4.92 15.34
C SER A 104 13.98 5.50 16.75
N ARG A 105 14.91 6.36 17.16
CA ARG A 105 14.82 7.13 18.40
C ARG A 105 15.16 8.58 18.07
N LEU A 106 14.29 9.50 18.45
CA LEU A 106 14.61 10.92 18.43
C LEU A 106 15.50 11.23 19.64
N ASP A 107 16.77 11.58 19.41
CA ASP A 107 17.67 12.08 20.45
C ASP A 107 17.50 13.61 20.54
N ILE A 108 16.71 14.08 21.50
CA ILE A 108 16.57 15.51 21.77
C ILE A 108 17.65 15.90 22.77
N ARG A 109 18.61 16.72 22.34
CA ARG A 109 19.61 17.33 23.22
C ARG A 109 19.28 18.79 23.43
N VAL A 110 19.04 19.16 24.69
CA VAL A 110 18.93 20.56 25.10
C VAL A 110 20.35 21.07 25.36
N LEU A 111 20.82 22.00 24.52
CA LEU A 111 22.08 22.70 24.74
C LEU A 111 21.80 23.97 25.54
N GLU A 112 21.96 23.92 26.87
CA GLU A 112 21.93 25.13 27.68
C GLU A 112 23.24 25.91 27.51
N ARG A 113 23.15 27.17 27.06
CA ARG A 113 24.26 28.12 27.16
C ARG A 113 24.35 28.58 28.60
N SER A 114 25.28 28.02 29.38
CA SER A 114 25.70 28.69 30.61
C SER A 114 26.39 30.00 30.21
N GLN A 115 25.83 31.16 30.57
CA GLN A 115 26.52 32.45 30.44
C GLN A 115 27.68 32.54 31.45
N GLN A 116 28.67 31.64 31.36
CA GLN A 116 29.97 31.81 31.99
C GLN A 116 30.83 32.67 31.07
N GLY A 117 30.40 33.91 30.86
CA GLY A 117 31.13 34.95 30.15
C GLY A 117 31.41 36.09 31.11
N ARG A 118 32.59 36.01 31.76
CA ARG A 118 33.39 37.03 32.45
C ARG A 118 32.71 38.26 33.05
#